data_AF-Q4N583-F1
#
_entry.id   AF-Q4N583-F1
#
_cell.length_a   1.000
_cell.length_b   1.000
_cell.length_c   1.000
_cell.angle_alpha   90.00
_cell.angle_beta   90.00
_cell.angle_gamma   90.00
#
_symmetry.space_group_name_H-M   'P 1'
#
loop_
_entity.id
_entity.type
_entity.pdbx_description
1 polymer ?
#
loop_
_entity_poly.entity_id
_entity_poly.type
_entity_poly.pdbx_seq_one_letter_code
_entity_poly.pdbx_strand_id
1 'polypeptide(L)'
;MVRKERYHKAKLENNKPVLHCRFGKNKPWVDITYTRFDVEKLKFVDKNENEHGFLDCKSELVGLIFKLFLSFVCSRILYDGELVWTFKYHFWSGHPLNLCLNLLENVFYLNFHNNHKTQINVIPKTNSHLLNNNNTIDSSNTVNNDDNVNKVNNDNVKNEGDRRILVVVLGDRRVDEIFYNGEQVWDREPGEPYPVKYISNEEVMEFVVIFDNSFKVCNKVNGNWVRKSQKITKELRATINSLDLQN
;
A
#
# COMPACT_ATOMS: atom_id res chain seq x y z
N MET A 1 19.17 24.89 -23.10
CA MET A 1 19.66 24.67 -21.72
C MET A 1 20.30 23.29 -21.67
N VAL A 2 21.63 23.18 -21.59
CA VAL A 2 22.32 21.87 -21.59
C VAL A 2 22.11 21.20 -20.23
N ARG A 3 21.45 20.04 -20.19
CA ARG A 3 21.32 19.25 -18.94
C ARG A 3 22.73 18.85 -18.49
N LYS A 4 23.18 19.36 -17.33
CA LYS A 4 24.42 18.90 -16.70
C LYS A 4 24.28 17.41 -16.39
N GLU A 5 25.21 16.60 -16.89
CA GLU A 5 25.27 15.17 -16.56
C GLU A 5 25.37 14.97 -15.04
N ARG A 6 24.57 14.05 -14.50
CA ARG A 6 24.57 13.67 -13.09
C ARG A 6 24.89 12.18 -12.98
N TYR A 7 25.86 11.86 -12.12
CA TYR A 7 26.25 10.49 -11.84
C TYR A 7 25.99 10.19 -10.37
N HIS A 8 25.48 9.00 -10.06
CA HIS A 8 25.18 8.56 -8.70
C HIS A 8 25.97 7.29 -8.36
N LYS A 9 26.37 7.16 -7.10
CA LYS A 9 26.88 5.91 -6.53
C LYS A 9 26.44 5.83 -5.08
N ALA A 10 26.22 4.62 -4.59
CA ALA A 10 25.90 4.38 -3.20
C ALA A 10 26.91 3.38 -2.61
N LYS A 11 27.08 3.44 -1.29
CA LYS A 11 27.83 2.45 -0.51
C LYS A 11 27.15 2.26 0.84
N LEU A 12 27.48 1.18 1.54
CA LEU A 12 27.08 0.99 2.92
C LEU A 12 28.15 1.57 3.85
N GLU A 13 27.72 2.36 4.83
CA GLU A 13 28.53 2.78 5.97
C GLU A 13 27.74 2.49 7.24
N ASN A 14 28.31 1.73 8.18
CA ASN A 14 27.64 1.31 9.41
C ASN A 14 26.23 0.75 9.16
N ASN A 15 26.10 -0.13 8.16
CA ASN A 15 24.84 -0.74 7.68
C ASN A 15 23.78 0.23 7.13
N LYS A 16 24.13 1.51 6.93
CA LYS A 16 23.25 2.53 6.34
C LYS A 16 23.65 2.83 4.90
N PRO A 17 22.70 3.09 4.00
CA PRO A 17 23.02 3.52 2.66
C PRO A 17 23.51 4.98 2.66
N VAL A 18 24.66 5.23 2.02
CA VAL A 18 25.20 6.57 1.80
C VAL A 18 25.24 6.86 0.30
N LEU A 19 24.48 7.87 -0.14
CA LEU A 19 24.33 8.23 -1.54
C LEU A 19 25.22 9.43 -1.90
N HIS A 20 26.04 9.26 -2.92
CA HIS A 20 26.86 10.33 -3.47
C HIS A 20 26.41 10.71 -4.88
N CYS A 21 26.50 12.00 -5.20
CA CYS A 21 26.26 12.55 -6.53
C CYS A 21 27.46 13.33 -7.04
N ARG A 22 27.67 13.30 -8.36
CA ARG A 22 28.67 14.10 -9.05
C ARG A 22 28.03 14.85 -10.22
N PHE A 23 28.28 16.16 -10.29
CA PHE A 23 27.73 17.08 -11.30
C PHE A 23 28.69 17.33 -12.46
N GLY A 24 28.84 16.35 -13.35
CA GLY A 24 29.72 16.40 -14.52
C GLY A 24 31.05 15.66 -14.35
N LYS A 25 31.72 15.42 -15.48
CA LYS A 25 33.02 14.73 -15.52
C LYS A 25 34.07 15.52 -14.73
N ASN A 26 34.87 14.83 -13.91
CA ASN A 26 35.94 15.39 -13.07
C ASN A 26 35.52 16.34 -11.93
N LYS A 27 34.24 16.39 -11.56
CA LYS A 27 33.81 17.05 -10.31
C LYS A 27 33.95 16.11 -9.10
N PRO A 28 34.11 16.67 -7.88
CA PRO A 28 34.11 15.85 -6.67
C PRO A 28 32.76 15.15 -6.47
N TRP A 29 32.79 14.01 -5.79
CA TRP A 29 31.59 13.35 -5.29
C TRP A 29 31.12 14.09 -4.04
N VAL A 30 29.82 14.37 -3.96
CA VAL A 30 29.18 15.04 -2.83
C VAL A 30 28.21 14.05 -2.18
N ASP A 31 28.29 13.90 -0.87
CA ASP A 31 27.29 13.16 -0.09
C ASP A 31 25.96 13.93 -0.11
N ILE A 32 24.91 13.25 -0.58
CA ILE A 32 23.55 13.79 -0.65
C ILE A 32 22.57 12.90 0.11
N THR A 33 23.03 12.05 1.03
CA THR A 33 22.22 11.09 1.79
C THR A 33 21.09 11.79 2.54
N TYR A 34 21.34 12.98 3.08
CA TYR A 34 20.35 13.82 3.77
C TYR A 34 19.14 14.23 2.91
N THR A 35 19.24 14.06 1.59
CA THR A 35 18.12 14.33 0.65
C THR A 35 17.25 13.10 0.41
N ARG A 36 17.47 12.01 1.16
CA ARG A 36 16.72 10.76 1.09
C ARG A 36 16.00 10.47 2.39
N PHE A 37 15.04 9.54 2.33
CA PHE A 37 14.41 9.00 3.50
C PHE A 37 15.45 8.36 4.41
N ASP A 38 15.29 8.64 5.70
CA ASP A 38 16.16 8.15 6.76
C ASP A 38 15.65 6.77 7.20
N VAL A 39 16.45 5.75 6.93
CA VAL A 39 16.10 4.36 7.25
C VAL A 39 16.01 4.11 8.76
N GLU A 40 16.61 4.97 9.59
CA GLU A 40 16.51 4.87 11.05
C GLU A 40 15.11 5.22 11.57
N LYS A 41 14.32 5.94 10.77
CA LYS A 41 12.95 6.29 11.10
C LYS A 41 11.97 5.15 10.85
N LEU A 42 12.42 4.03 10.26
CA LEU A 42 11.60 2.85 10.05
C LEU A 42 11.44 2.07 11.36
N LYS A 43 10.19 1.69 11.64
CA LYS A 43 9.85 0.68 12.63
C LYS A 43 8.94 -0.36 11.99
N PHE A 44 9.20 -1.62 12.31
CA PHE A 44 8.39 -2.75 11.87
C PHE A 44 7.73 -3.37 13.08
N VAL A 45 6.44 -3.69 12.98
CA VAL A 45 5.72 -4.40 14.03
C VAL A 45 5.38 -5.79 13.53
N ASP A 46 5.59 -6.82 14.36
CA ASP A 46 5.24 -8.19 14.03
C ASP A 46 3.80 -8.55 14.47
N LYS A 47 3.37 -9.80 14.22
CA LYS A 47 2.03 -10.28 14.60
C LYS A 47 1.78 -10.37 16.12
N ASN A 48 2.84 -10.32 16.93
CA ASN A 48 2.80 -10.39 18.39
C ASN A 48 2.97 -9.00 19.02
N GLU A 49 2.89 -7.93 18.21
CA GLU A 49 3.07 -6.54 18.64
C GLU A 49 4.49 -6.20 19.12
N ASN A 50 5.51 -7.00 18.76
CA ASN A 50 6.90 -6.61 19.02
C ASN A 50 7.37 -5.59 17.96
N GLU A 51 8.09 -4.56 18.41
CA GLU A 51 8.74 -3.59 17.54
C GLU A 51 10.16 -4.04 17.15
N HIS A 52 10.51 -3.84 15.89
CA HIS A 52 11.82 -4.11 15.30
C HIS A 52 12.28 -2.85 14.55
N GLY A 53 13.55 -2.50 14.70
CA GLY A 53 14.20 -1.44 13.93
C GLY A 53 14.89 -1.96 12.67
N PHE A 54 15.44 -1.05 11.88
CA PHE A 54 16.20 -1.45 10.68
C PHE A 54 17.46 -2.27 11.00
N LEU A 55 18.06 -2.08 12.20
CA LEU A 55 19.24 -2.83 12.64
C LEU A 55 18.93 -4.29 12.98
N ASP A 56 17.67 -4.61 13.29
CA ASP A 56 17.24 -5.99 13.52
C ASP A 56 17.07 -6.75 12.19
N CYS A 57 17.12 -6.04 11.06
CA CYS A 57 17.01 -6.60 9.73
C CYS A 57 18.40 -6.80 9.10
N LYS A 58 18.58 -7.91 8.40
CA LYS A 58 19.71 -8.04 7.47
C LYS A 58 19.54 -7.02 6.34
N SER A 59 20.61 -6.29 6.00
CA SER A 59 20.59 -5.31 4.91
C SER A 59 21.55 -5.66 3.76
N GLU A 60 21.23 -5.16 2.57
CA GLU A 60 22.03 -5.29 1.36
C GLU A 60 21.91 -4.02 0.51
N LEU A 61 22.98 -3.65 -0.21
CA LEU A 61 22.92 -2.58 -1.22
C LEU A 61 23.28 -3.15 -2.59
N VAL A 62 22.32 -3.10 -3.52
CA VAL A 62 22.50 -3.54 -4.91
C VAL A 62 22.35 -2.33 -5.83
N GLY A 63 23.48 -1.82 -6.33
CA GLY A 63 23.50 -0.58 -7.13
C GLY A 63 23.04 0.62 -6.30
N LEU A 64 21.85 1.15 -6.60
CA LEU A 64 21.22 2.26 -5.87
C LEU A 64 19.98 1.82 -5.06
N ILE A 65 19.78 0.51 -4.89
CA ILE A 65 18.66 -0.05 -4.13
C ILE A 65 19.18 -0.60 -2.80
N PHE A 66 18.77 0.01 -1.70
CA PHE A 66 19.02 -0.51 -0.35
C PHE A 66 17.87 -1.42 0.07
N LYS A 67 18.18 -2.64 0.52
CA LYS A 67 17.21 -3.67 0.87
C LYS A 67 17.32 -4.04 2.35
N LEU A 68 16.19 -4.18 3.02
CA LEU A 68 16.03 -4.73 4.36
C LEU A 68 15.22 -6.03 4.27
N PHE A 69 15.82 -7.15 4.65
CA PHE A 69 15.14 -8.45 4.68
C PHE A 69 14.40 -8.62 5.99
N LEU A 70 13.10 -8.93 5.90
CA LEU A 70 12.22 -9.11 7.05
C LEU A 70 12.20 -10.60 7.42
N SER A 71 12.96 -10.98 8.44
CA SER A 71 13.02 -12.37 8.94
C SER A 71 11.92 -12.70 9.96
N PHE A 72 10.91 -11.84 10.07
CA PHE A 72 9.78 -11.95 10.98
C PHE A 72 8.47 -11.63 10.23
N VAL A 73 7.35 -12.04 10.81
CA VAL A 73 6.02 -11.84 10.24
C VAL A 73 5.58 -10.40 10.47
N CYS A 74 5.97 -9.50 9.56
CA CYS A 74 5.64 -8.08 9.64
C CYS A 74 4.13 -7.85 9.39
N SER A 75 3.48 -7.17 10.34
CA SER A 75 2.06 -6.83 10.33
C SER A 75 1.83 -5.34 10.04
N ARG A 76 2.74 -4.46 10.47
CA ARG A 76 2.68 -3.00 10.28
C ARG A 76 4.06 -2.41 10.07
N ILE A 77 4.12 -1.31 9.32
CA ILE A 77 5.33 -0.50 9.15
C ILE A 77 5.00 0.93 9.50
N LEU A 78 5.85 1.51 10.33
CA LEU A 78 5.79 2.91 10.68
C LEU A 78 7.03 3.62 10.15
N TYR A 79 6.86 4.89 9.76
CA TYR A 79 7.94 5.78 9.42
C TYR A 79 7.80 7.07 10.24
N ASP A 80 8.79 7.38 11.07
CA ASP A 80 8.78 8.57 11.95
C ASP A 80 7.53 8.64 12.85
N GLY A 81 7.10 7.47 13.33
CA GLY A 81 5.92 7.28 14.17
C GLY A 81 4.59 7.21 13.43
N GLU A 82 4.54 7.45 12.12
CA GLU A 82 3.30 7.39 11.34
C GLU A 82 3.10 6.00 10.72
N LEU A 83 1.89 5.46 10.77
CA LEU A 83 1.54 4.21 10.08
C LEU A 83 1.57 4.43 8.56
N VAL A 84 2.48 3.75 7.87
CA VAL A 84 2.65 3.88 6.42
C VAL A 84 2.28 2.61 5.66
N TRP A 85 2.15 1.48 6.34
CA TRP A 85 1.66 0.24 5.75
C TRP A 85 1.08 -0.72 6.81
N THR A 86 0.05 -1.48 6.42
CA THR A 86 -0.56 -2.52 7.25
C THR A 86 -0.94 -3.75 6.42
N PHE A 87 -0.66 -4.94 6.96
CA PHE A 87 -0.99 -6.23 6.35
C PHE A 87 -2.49 -6.38 6.07
N LYS A 88 -3.34 -5.74 6.90
CA LYS A 88 -4.80 -5.83 6.80
C LYS A 88 -5.33 -5.51 5.39
N TYR A 89 -4.72 -4.56 4.70
CA TYR A 89 -5.13 -4.13 3.36
C TYR A 89 -4.34 -4.81 2.23
N HIS A 90 -3.52 -5.82 2.54
CA HIS A 90 -2.71 -6.53 1.55
C HIS A 90 -2.64 -8.04 1.85
N PHE A 91 -3.60 -8.58 2.62
CA PHE A 91 -3.50 -9.93 3.15
C PHE A 91 -3.39 -11.02 2.07
N TRP A 92 -3.95 -10.77 0.87
CA TRP A 92 -3.88 -11.65 -0.29
C TRP A 92 -2.47 -11.74 -0.91
N SER A 93 -1.59 -10.81 -0.55
CA SER A 93 -0.19 -10.79 -0.96
C SER A 93 0.72 -11.61 -0.03
N GLY A 94 0.19 -12.03 1.13
CA GLY A 94 1.01 -12.59 2.21
C GLY A 94 1.85 -11.51 2.91
N HIS A 95 2.78 -11.96 3.75
CA HIS A 95 3.69 -11.04 4.44
C HIS A 95 4.83 -10.58 3.54
N PRO A 96 5.31 -9.34 3.70
CA PRO A 96 6.41 -8.82 2.91
C PRO A 96 7.71 -9.58 3.22
N LEU A 97 8.46 -9.90 2.18
CA LEU A 97 9.78 -10.53 2.27
C LEU A 97 10.87 -9.50 2.57
N ASN A 98 10.79 -8.34 1.93
CA ASN A 98 11.76 -7.26 2.13
C ASN A 98 11.15 -5.89 1.82
N LEU A 99 11.76 -4.88 2.41
CA LEU A 99 11.54 -3.48 2.09
C LEU A 99 12.76 -2.94 1.34
N CYS A 100 12.52 -2.28 0.22
CA CYS A 100 13.55 -1.68 -0.62
C CYS A 100 13.40 -0.15 -0.64
N LEU A 101 14.48 0.58 -0.38
CA LEU A 101 14.59 2.01 -0.67
C LEU A 101 15.32 2.20 -2.00
N ASN A 102 14.62 2.75 -2.99
CA ASN A 102 15.26 3.26 -4.20
C ASN A 102 15.90 4.61 -3.87
N LEU A 103 17.23 4.65 -3.77
CA LEU A 103 17.96 5.86 -3.40
C LEU A 103 17.93 6.92 -4.51
N LEU A 104 17.58 6.60 -5.75
CA LEU A 104 17.49 7.62 -6.79
C LEU A 104 16.13 8.31 -6.79
N GLU A 105 15.07 7.51 -6.73
CA GLU A 105 13.68 7.98 -6.73
C GLU A 105 13.21 8.46 -5.36
N ASN A 106 13.94 8.07 -4.31
CA ASN A 106 13.58 8.30 -2.92
C ASN A 106 12.20 7.72 -2.57
N VAL A 107 11.99 6.45 -2.91
CA VAL A 107 10.71 5.74 -2.74
C VAL A 107 10.97 4.39 -2.09
N PHE A 108 10.08 4.02 -1.17
CA PHE A 108 10.06 2.69 -0.56
C PHE A 108 9.13 1.75 -1.32
N TYR A 109 9.55 0.49 -1.46
CA TYR A 109 8.75 -0.60 -2.00
C TYR A 109 8.79 -1.80 -1.08
N LEU A 110 7.66 -2.47 -0.92
CA LEU A 110 7.57 -3.82 -0.37
C LEU A 110 7.58 -4.83 -1.50
N ASN A 111 8.36 -5.89 -1.32
CA ASN A 111 8.32 -7.06 -2.18
C ASN A 111 7.81 -8.25 -1.38
N PHE A 112 6.90 -9.02 -1.98
CA PHE A 112 6.24 -10.16 -1.35
C PHE A 112 6.69 -11.48 -1.99
N HIS A 113 6.48 -12.61 -1.30
CA HIS A 113 6.87 -13.93 -1.79
C HIS A 113 6.18 -14.36 -3.08
N ASN A 114 4.98 -13.85 -3.34
CA ASN A 114 4.22 -14.12 -4.57
C ASN A 114 4.64 -13.21 -5.74
N ASN A 115 5.80 -12.55 -5.66
CA ASN A 115 6.30 -11.53 -6.59
C ASN A 115 5.43 -10.28 -6.70
N HIS A 116 4.44 -10.10 -5.81
CA HIS A 116 3.74 -8.83 -5.71
C HIS A 116 4.70 -7.75 -5.19
N LYS A 117 4.48 -6.51 -5.62
CA LYS A 117 5.26 -5.35 -5.23
C LYS A 117 4.32 -4.16 -5.00
N THR A 118 4.47 -3.49 -3.88
CA THR A 118 3.67 -2.30 -3.52
C THR A 118 4.60 -1.16 -3.13
N GLN A 119 4.28 0.05 -3.58
CA GLN A 119 4.95 1.26 -3.13
C GLN A 119 4.40 1.69 -1.76
N ILE A 120 5.26 2.11 -0.85
CA ILE A 120 4.82 2.72 0.42
C ILE A 120 4.82 4.25 0.25
N ASN A 121 3.66 4.86 0.53
CA ASN A 121 3.50 6.30 0.51
C ASN A 121 3.93 6.90 1.86
N VAL A 122 5.15 7.45 1.91
CA VAL A 122 5.68 8.17 3.07
C VAL A 122 5.52 9.67 2.86
N ILE A 123 4.76 10.34 3.74
CA ILE A 123 4.62 11.80 3.75
C ILE A 123 5.63 12.37 4.76
N PRO A 124 6.66 13.13 4.33
CA PRO A 124 7.59 13.75 5.26
C PRO A 124 6.85 14.73 6.17
N LYS A 125 7.05 14.63 7.49
CA LYS A 125 6.70 15.71 8.41
C LYS A 125 7.61 16.90 8.10
N THR A 126 7.11 17.87 7.35
CA THR A 126 7.68 19.22 7.39
C THR A 126 7.41 19.76 8.80
N ASN A 127 8.44 20.25 9.50
CA ASN A 127 8.27 20.90 10.80
C ASN A 127 7.30 22.09 10.66
N SER A 128 6.01 21.85 10.84
CA SER A 128 4.96 22.86 10.83
C SER A 128 4.82 23.42 12.23
N HIS A 129 5.81 24.20 12.66
CA HIS A 129 5.46 25.32 13.51
C HIS A 129 4.86 26.39 12.58
N LEU A 130 3.61 26.80 12.86
CA LEU A 130 2.84 27.90 12.25
C LEU A 130 2.00 27.53 11.00
N LEU A 131 0.76 27.06 11.19
CA LEU A 131 -0.43 27.91 11.24
C LEU A 131 -1.67 27.03 11.50
N ASN A 132 -2.21 27.19 12.70
CA ASN A 132 -3.56 26.78 13.05
C ASN A 132 -4.52 27.70 12.30
N ASN A 133 -5.49 27.16 11.55
CA ASN A 133 -6.71 27.88 11.21
C ASN A 133 -7.83 26.87 10.95
N ASN A 134 -8.65 26.72 11.97
CA ASN A 134 -9.97 26.11 11.92
C ASN A 134 -10.82 26.83 10.87
N ASN A 135 -11.50 26.08 10.01
CA ASN A 135 -12.77 26.50 9.43
C ASN A 135 -13.66 25.27 9.29
N THR A 136 -14.54 25.13 10.27
CA THR A 136 -15.81 24.39 10.22
C THR A 136 -16.66 24.94 9.08
N ILE A 137 -17.13 24.06 8.19
CA ILE A 137 -18.31 24.34 7.36
C ILE A 137 -19.27 23.17 7.48
N ASP A 138 -20.44 23.56 7.97
CA ASP A 138 -21.67 22.83 8.17
C ASP A 138 -22.41 22.52 6.85
N SER A 139 -23.29 21.53 6.93
CA SER A 139 -24.61 21.44 6.27
C SER A 139 -24.84 20.43 5.14
N SER A 140 -25.78 19.54 5.49
CA SER A 140 -27.06 19.27 4.80
C SER A 140 -27.17 18.12 3.79
N ASN A 141 -27.90 17.10 4.24
CA ASN A 141 -28.61 16.07 3.49
C ASN A 141 -29.49 16.64 2.37
N THR A 142 -29.60 15.90 1.26
CA THR A 142 -30.83 15.84 0.46
C THR A 142 -30.98 14.45 -0.16
N VAL A 143 -32.15 13.85 0.08
CA VAL A 143 -32.63 12.59 -0.51
C VAL A 143 -33.33 12.91 -1.83
N ASN A 144 -33.21 12.05 -2.85
CA ASN A 144 -34.28 11.77 -3.82
C ASN A 144 -34.06 10.40 -4.50
N ASN A 145 -35.19 9.72 -4.74
CA ASN A 145 -35.37 8.31 -5.08
C ASN A 145 -35.36 7.99 -6.60
N ASP A 146 -35.16 6.69 -6.85
CA ASP A 146 -35.61 5.79 -7.93
C ASP A 146 -34.98 5.87 -9.35
N ASP A 147 -34.19 4.84 -9.70
CA ASP A 147 -34.63 3.74 -10.61
C ASP A 147 -33.61 2.58 -10.69
N ASN A 148 -34.15 1.35 -10.82
CA ASN A 148 -33.52 0.03 -10.65
C ASN A 148 -32.38 -0.33 -11.63
N VAL A 149 -31.12 -0.30 -11.14
CA VAL A 149 -30.05 -1.29 -11.30
C VAL A 149 -29.16 -1.15 -10.06
N ASN A 150 -28.90 -2.21 -9.28
CA ASN A 150 -28.08 -2.14 -8.06
C ASN A 150 -26.59 -1.89 -8.37
N LYS A 151 -26.27 -0.69 -8.85
CA LYS A 151 -24.92 -0.11 -8.85
C LYS A 151 -24.64 0.44 -7.46
N VAL A 152 -23.61 -0.07 -6.80
CA VAL A 152 -23.12 0.52 -5.56
C VAL A 152 -22.24 1.71 -5.93
N ASN A 153 -22.72 2.93 -5.68
CA ASN A 153 -21.89 4.13 -5.66
C ASN A 153 -21.22 4.26 -4.27
N ASN A 154 -19.96 4.71 -4.27
CA ASN A 154 -19.00 4.63 -3.16
C ASN A 154 -19.27 5.61 -2.00
N ASP A 155 -20.35 5.43 -1.25
CA ASP A 155 -20.72 6.39 -0.18
C ASP A 155 -20.32 5.97 1.25
N ASN A 156 -19.45 4.97 1.42
CA ASN A 156 -18.86 4.64 2.74
C ASN A 156 -17.33 4.54 2.64
N VAL A 157 -16.66 5.69 2.52
CA VAL A 157 -15.20 5.78 2.42
C VAL A 157 -14.58 5.94 3.82
N LYS A 158 -13.75 4.98 4.24
CA LYS A 158 -12.85 5.17 5.39
C LYS A 158 -11.43 5.34 4.88
N ASN A 159 -10.85 6.52 5.14
CA ASN A 159 -9.50 6.91 4.74
C ASN A 159 -8.55 6.77 5.93
N GLU A 160 -7.78 5.69 5.98
CA GLU A 160 -6.56 5.64 6.78
C GLU A 160 -5.35 5.46 5.86
N GLY A 161 -4.54 6.52 5.74
CA GLY A 161 -3.14 6.47 5.31
C GLY A 161 -2.86 6.28 3.81
N ASP A 162 -3.64 5.46 3.11
CA ASP A 162 -3.43 5.17 1.68
C ASP A 162 -4.66 5.64 0.89
N ARG A 163 -4.57 6.79 0.22
CA ARG A 163 -5.68 7.48 -0.47
C ARG A 163 -6.29 6.70 -1.65
N ARG A 164 -6.03 5.40 -1.77
CA ARG A 164 -6.29 4.56 -2.95
C ARG A 164 -6.84 3.18 -2.60
N ILE A 165 -6.95 2.84 -1.31
CA ILE A 165 -7.59 1.60 -0.88
C ILE A 165 -9.00 1.90 -0.39
N LEU A 166 -10.00 1.29 -1.01
CA LEU A 166 -11.39 1.36 -0.60
C LEU A 166 -11.85 -0.02 -0.16
N VAL A 167 -12.56 -0.08 0.97
CA VAL A 167 -13.25 -1.28 1.45
C VAL A 167 -14.74 -1.03 1.36
N VAL A 168 -15.45 -1.87 0.61
CA VAL A 168 -16.90 -1.77 0.43
C VAL A 168 -17.56 -3.01 1.02
N VAL A 169 -18.35 -2.81 2.07
CA VAL A 169 -19.16 -3.86 2.68
C VAL A 169 -20.51 -3.93 1.96
N LEU A 170 -20.86 -5.11 1.45
CA LEU A 170 -22.08 -5.32 0.66
C LEU A 170 -23.26 -5.79 1.53
N GLY A 171 -23.00 -6.38 2.69
CA GLY A 171 -24.05 -6.87 3.59
C GLY A 171 -24.94 -7.89 2.87
N ASP A 172 -26.26 -7.73 2.97
CA ASP A 172 -27.25 -8.64 2.35
C ASP A 172 -27.48 -8.36 0.85
N ARG A 173 -26.74 -7.42 0.25
CA ARG A 173 -26.89 -7.07 -1.16
C ARG A 173 -26.40 -8.20 -2.05
N ARG A 174 -27.27 -8.62 -2.98
CA ARG A 174 -26.94 -9.58 -4.04
C ARG A 174 -26.30 -8.84 -5.21
N VAL A 175 -24.97 -8.82 -5.23
CA VAL A 175 -24.18 -8.16 -6.28
C VAL A 175 -23.71 -9.21 -7.28
N ASP A 176 -24.16 -9.08 -8.53
CA ASP A 176 -23.72 -9.93 -9.64
C ASP A 176 -22.56 -9.33 -10.42
N GLU A 177 -22.31 -8.01 -10.32
CA GLU A 177 -21.29 -7.32 -11.11
C GLU A 177 -20.61 -6.20 -10.31
N ILE A 178 -19.31 -6.01 -10.51
CA ILE A 178 -18.52 -4.90 -9.97
C ILE A 178 -17.85 -4.18 -11.13
N PHE A 179 -18.07 -2.87 -11.21
CA PHE A 179 -17.49 -2.00 -12.24
C PHE A 179 -16.51 -1.00 -11.63
N TYR A 180 -15.49 -0.64 -12.40
CA TYR A 180 -14.59 0.47 -12.11
C TYR A 180 -14.34 1.26 -13.39
N ASN A 181 -14.57 2.58 -13.36
CA ASN A 181 -14.43 3.47 -14.52
C ASN A 181 -15.12 2.96 -15.79
N GLY A 182 -16.33 2.39 -15.64
CA GLY A 182 -17.13 1.88 -16.75
C GLY A 182 -16.69 0.51 -17.29
N GLU A 183 -15.60 -0.07 -16.77
CA GLU A 183 -15.18 -1.43 -17.10
C GLU A 183 -15.67 -2.43 -16.05
N GLN A 184 -16.11 -3.61 -16.50
CA GLN A 184 -16.48 -4.72 -15.63
C GLN A 184 -15.21 -5.40 -15.09
N VAL A 185 -15.02 -5.32 -13.76
CA VAL A 185 -13.87 -5.90 -13.05
C VAL A 185 -14.17 -7.35 -12.69
N TRP A 186 -15.38 -7.59 -12.20
CA TRP A 186 -15.83 -8.87 -11.72
C TRP A 186 -17.32 -9.07 -12.04
N ASP A 187 -17.69 -10.31 -12.32
CA ASP A 187 -19.06 -10.78 -12.41
C ASP A 187 -19.18 -12.16 -11.76
N ARG A 188 -20.39 -12.44 -11.29
CA ARG A 188 -20.74 -13.68 -10.61
C ARG A 188 -21.02 -14.78 -11.61
N GLU A 189 -20.37 -15.93 -11.45
CA GLU A 189 -20.68 -17.10 -12.25
C GLU A 189 -21.98 -17.77 -11.73
N PRO A 190 -22.77 -18.45 -12.59
CA PRO A 190 -23.95 -19.18 -12.16
C PRO A 190 -23.65 -20.18 -11.04
N GLY A 191 -24.38 -20.10 -9.93
CA GLY A 191 -24.20 -20.98 -8.77
C GLY A 191 -23.15 -20.52 -7.75
N GLU A 192 -22.36 -19.48 -8.04
CA GLU A 192 -21.46 -18.89 -7.04
C GLU A 192 -22.22 -18.11 -5.95
N PRO A 193 -21.70 -18.09 -4.70
CA PRO A 193 -22.26 -17.25 -3.66
C PRO A 193 -22.13 -15.76 -4.01
N TYR A 194 -22.91 -14.93 -3.33
CA TYR A 194 -22.77 -13.48 -3.43
C TYR A 194 -21.57 -12.99 -2.59
N PRO A 195 -20.84 -11.97 -3.06
CA PRO A 195 -19.75 -11.40 -2.28
C PRO A 195 -20.29 -10.65 -1.06
N VAL A 196 -19.57 -10.73 0.06
CA VAL A 196 -19.92 -10.04 1.31
C VAL A 196 -19.28 -8.66 1.40
N LYS A 197 -18.12 -8.49 0.75
CA LYS A 197 -17.39 -7.23 0.65
C LYS A 197 -16.42 -7.26 -0.54
N TYR A 198 -15.91 -6.12 -0.94
CA TYR A 198 -14.74 -6.07 -1.80
C TYR A 198 -13.75 -5.00 -1.33
N ILE A 199 -12.49 -5.19 -1.67
CA ILE A 199 -11.43 -4.19 -1.49
C ILE A 199 -10.98 -3.77 -2.88
N SER A 200 -10.79 -2.49 -3.12
CA SER A 200 -10.11 -1.99 -4.32
C SER A 200 -8.85 -1.25 -3.94
N ASN A 201 -7.75 -1.55 -4.62
CA ASN A 201 -6.53 -0.77 -4.61
C ASN A 201 -6.36 -0.15 -6.01
N GLU A 202 -6.70 1.13 -6.11
CA GLU A 202 -6.72 1.86 -7.37
C GLU A 202 -5.30 2.18 -7.89
N GLU A 203 -4.27 2.13 -7.03
CA GLU A 203 -2.89 2.35 -7.46
C GLU A 203 -2.38 1.23 -8.34
N VAL A 204 -2.64 -0.01 -7.93
CA VAL A 204 -2.17 -1.22 -8.61
C VAL A 204 -3.26 -1.86 -9.45
N MET A 205 -4.43 -1.23 -9.56
CA MET A 205 -5.61 -1.74 -10.27
C MET A 205 -5.95 -3.17 -9.86
N GLU A 206 -6.03 -3.38 -8.54
CA GLU A 206 -6.29 -4.68 -7.93
C GLU A 206 -7.57 -4.63 -7.10
N PHE A 207 -8.44 -5.61 -7.29
CA PHE A 207 -9.72 -5.74 -6.60
C PHE A 207 -9.81 -7.10 -5.95
N VAL A 208 -10.16 -7.15 -4.68
CA VAL A 208 -10.32 -8.40 -3.93
C VAL A 208 -11.77 -8.55 -3.55
N VAL A 209 -12.46 -9.44 -4.25
CA VAL A 209 -13.86 -9.76 -4.03
C VAL A 209 -13.94 -10.88 -3.00
N ILE A 210 -14.58 -10.63 -1.87
CA ILE A 210 -14.53 -11.50 -0.69
C ILE A 210 -15.90 -12.16 -0.48
N PHE A 211 -15.88 -13.45 -0.20
CA PHE A 211 -17.01 -14.31 0.12
C PHE A 211 -16.80 -14.94 1.51
N ASP A 212 -17.76 -15.70 2.03
CA ASP A 212 -17.67 -16.29 3.37
C ASP A 212 -16.43 -17.17 3.59
N ASN A 213 -16.04 -17.95 2.57
CA ASN A 213 -15.00 -18.97 2.67
C ASN A 213 -13.88 -18.81 1.63
N SER A 214 -13.96 -17.80 0.78
CA SER A 214 -13.01 -17.58 -0.31
C SER A 214 -12.91 -16.11 -0.67
N PHE A 215 -11.90 -15.76 -1.42
CA PHE A 215 -11.80 -14.47 -2.09
C PHE A 215 -11.26 -14.65 -3.50
N LYS A 216 -11.61 -13.73 -4.39
CA LYS A 216 -11.10 -13.64 -5.76
C LYS A 216 -10.27 -12.38 -5.88
N VAL A 217 -9.01 -12.53 -6.26
CA VAL A 217 -8.14 -11.41 -6.63
C VAL A 217 -8.30 -11.14 -8.11
N CYS A 218 -8.71 -9.92 -8.44
CA CYS A 218 -8.95 -9.43 -9.79
C CYS A 218 -7.92 -8.34 -10.07
N ASN A 219 -7.09 -8.53 -11.09
CA ASN A 219 -6.00 -7.61 -11.41
C ASN A 219 -5.86 -7.46 -12.93
N LYS A 220 -5.55 -6.25 -13.38
CA LYS A 220 -5.46 -5.93 -14.82
C LYS A 220 -4.10 -6.34 -15.37
N VAL A 221 -4.07 -7.32 -16.28
CA VAL A 221 -2.87 -7.83 -16.95
C VAL A 221 -3.04 -7.62 -18.46
N ASN A 222 -2.11 -6.88 -19.08
CA ASN A 222 -2.16 -6.54 -20.51
C ASN A 222 -3.52 -5.97 -20.95
N GLY A 223 -4.11 -5.09 -20.13
CA GLY A 223 -5.40 -4.46 -20.40
C GLY A 223 -6.63 -5.30 -20.05
N ASN A 224 -6.47 -6.58 -19.71
CA ASN A 224 -7.58 -7.49 -19.40
C ASN A 224 -7.63 -7.84 -17.92
N TRP A 225 -8.84 -7.96 -17.36
CA TRP A 225 -9.02 -8.41 -15.97
C TRP A 225 -8.79 -9.91 -15.86
N VAL A 226 -7.85 -10.30 -15.02
CA VAL A 226 -7.55 -11.70 -14.68
C VAL A 226 -7.99 -11.96 -13.25
N ARG A 227 -8.61 -13.13 -13.00
CA ARG A 227 -9.17 -13.51 -11.71
C ARG A 227 -8.48 -14.74 -11.16
N LYS A 228 -8.16 -14.73 -9.86
CA LYS A 228 -7.60 -15.87 -9.14
C LYS A 228 -8.35 -16.09 -7.84
N SER A 229 -8.95 -17.27 -7.69
CA SER A 229 -9.67 -17.67 -6.49
C SER A 229 -8.72 -18.25 -5.44
N GLN A 230 -8.95 -17.92 -4.18
CA GLN A 230 -8.22 -18.43 -3.03
C GLN A 230 -9.19 -18.72 -1.87
N LYS A 231 -8.86 -19.73 -1.05
CA LYS A 231 -9.63 -20.05 0.17
C LYS A 231 -9.24 -19.12 1.32
N ILE A 232 -10.21 -18.73 2.14
CA ILE A 232 -9.94 -18.02 3.39
C ILE A 232 -9.49 -19.03 4.44
N THR A 233 -8.27 -18.88 4.94
CA THR A 233 -7.76 -19.67 6.05
C THR A 233 -8.30 -19.16 7.38
N LYS A 234 -8.19 -19.99 8.44
CA LYS A 234 -8.57 -19.58 9.81
C LYS A 234 -7.81 -18.33 10.26
N GLU A 235 -6.54 -18.22 9.87
CA GLU A 235 -5.67 -17.10 10.21
C GLU A 235 -6.13 -15.81 9.52
N LEU A 236 -6.48 -15.87 8.23
CA LEU A 236 -6.94 -14.71 7.47
C LEU A 236 -8.33 -14.22 7.88
N ARG A 237 -9.19 -15.11 8.40
CA ARG A 237 -10.57 -14.76 8.76
C ARG A 237 -10.65 -13.60 9.76
N ALA A 238 -9.77 -13.58 10.77
CA ALA A 238 -9.75 -12.49 11.74
C ALA A 238 -9.37 -11.15 11.08
N THR A 239 -8.37 -11.16 10.21
CA THR A 239 -7.96 -9.98 9.43
C THR A 239 -9.10 -9.46 8.55
N ILE A 240 -9.75 -10.36 7.80
CA ILE A 240 -10.85 -10.00 6.89
C ILE A 240 -12.06 -9.47 7.67
N ASN A 241 -12.39 -10.05 8.83
CA ASN A 241 -13.49 -9.56 9.66
C ASN A 241 -13.17 -8.19 10.28
N SER A 242 -11.90 -7.91 10.59
CA SER A 242 -11.50 -6.59 11.09
C SER A 242 -11.70 -5.47 10.07
N LEU A 243 -11.87 -5.79 8.77
CA LEU A 243 -12.20 -4.82 7.73
C LEU A 243 -13.59 -4.18 7.96
N ASP A 244 -14.47 -4.81 8.72
CA ASP A 244 -15.87 -4.41 8.91
C ASP A 244 -16.06 -3.27 9.92
N LEU A 245 -14.98 -2.75 10.52
CA LEU A 245 -15.05 -1.73 11.56
C LEU A 245 -14.59 -0.37 11.02
N GLN A 246 -15.57 0.54 10.80
CA GLN A 246 -15.82 1.52 11.87
C GLN A 246 -17.07 2.41 11.81
N ASN A 247 -17.96 2.47 10.81
CA ASN A 247 -19.04 3.52 10.74
C ASN A 247 -18.67 5.01 11.00
#